data_AF-A0AB32V0L0-F1
#
_entry.id   AF-A0AB32V0L0-F1
#
_cell.length_a   1.000
_cell.length_b   1.000
_cell.length_c   1.000
_cell.angle_alpha   90.00
_cell.angle_beta   90.00
_cell.angle_gamma   90.00
#
_symmetry.space_group_name_H-M   'P 1'
#
loop_
_entity.id
_entity.type
_entity.pdbx_description
1 polymer ?
#
loop_
_entity_poly.entity_id
_entity_poly.type
_entity_poly.pdbx_seq_one_letter_code
_entity_poly.pdbx_strand_id
1 'polypeptide(L)'
;MAAESPTSVRKVVVHLRATGDAPILKQAKFKIPGTDKFAKVIDFLRRQLHRDTLFVYVNSAFSPNPDELVIDLYNILTSYFHTSKGISLVVF
;
A
#
# COMPACT_ATOMS: atom_id res chain seq x y z
N MET A 1 14.42 32.04 10.34
CA MET A 1 13.61 30.94 9.78
C MET A 1 14.43 29.67 9.83
N ALA A 2 14.00 28.65 10.57
CA ALA A 2 14.65 27.35 10.58
C ALA A 2 14.40 26.66 9.22
N ALA A 3 15.47 26.21 8.58
CA ALA A 3 15.41 25.41 7.37
C ALA A 3 14.69 24.08 7.70
N GLU A 4 13.45 23.93 7.23
CA GLU A 4 12.81 22.61 7.14
C GLU A 4 13.63 21.78 6.16
N SER A 5 14.46 20.92 6.72
CA SER A 5 15.24 19.88 6.03
C SER A 5 14.28 19.07 5.15
N PRO A 6 14.67 18.63 3.93
CA PRO A 6 13.76 17.93 3.02
C PRO A 6 13.11 16.78 3.78
N THR A 7 11.83 16.96 4.07
CA THR A 7 11.06 16.15 5.00
C THR A 7 11.23 14.72 4.55
N SER A 8 11.96 13.92 5.33
CA SER A 8 12.33 12.55 4.97
C SER A 8 11.06 11.84 4.49
N VAL A 9 10.94 11.62 3.18
CA VAL A 9 9.70 11.15 2.56
C VAL A 9 9.27 9.89 3.30
N ARG A 10 8.21 9.98 4.11
CA ARG A 10 7.86 8.91 5.06
C ARG A 10 7.56 7.66 4.25
N LYS A 11 8.47 6.69 4.29
CA LYS A 11 8.30 5.44 3.55
C LYS A 11 7.34 4.55 4.32
N VAL A 12 6.24 4.20 3.69
CA VAL A 12 5.24 3.30 4.25
C VAL A 12 5.64 1.88 3.88
N VAL A 13 5.66 1.01 4.89
CA VAL A 13 5.86 -0.43 4.69
C VAL A 13 4.52 -1.02 4.26
N VAL A 14 4.51 -1.66 3.10
CA VAL A 14 3.35 -2.34 2.53
C VAL A 14 3.62 -3.84 2.53
N HIS A 15 2.68 -4.62 3.06
CA HIS A 15 2.73 -6.07 3.09
C HIS A 15 1.59 -6.63 2.25
N LEU A 16 1.91 -7.13 1.06
CA LEU A 16 0.98 -7.82 0.19
C LEU A 16 0.73 -9.25 0.66
N ARG A 17 -0.52 -9.67 0.66
CA ARG A 17 -0.96 -11.03 0.88
C ARG A 17 -1.83 -11.44 -0.30
N ALA A 18 -1.30 -12.32 -1.14
CA ALA A 18 -2.10 -12.99 -2.15
C ALA A 18 -3.06 -13.99 -1.47
N THR A 19 -4.32 -13.97 -1.87
CA THR A 19 -5.37 -14.88 -1.36
C THR A 19 -6.09 -15.54 -2.53
N GLY A 20 -6.58 -16.76 -2.33
CA GLY A 20 -7.26 -17.53 -3.36
C GLY A 20 -6.31 -17.95 -4.47
N ASP A 21 -6.68 -17.63 -5.71
CA ASP A 21 -5.94 -18.01 -6.91
C ASP A 21 -4.94 -16.92 -7.35
N ALA A 22 -4.75 -15.86 -6.56
CA ALA A 22 -3.82 -14.79 -6.87
C ALA A 22 -2.35 -15.28 -6.81
N PRO A 23 -1.49 -14.94 -7.80
CA PRO A 23 -0.10 -15.33 -7.76
C PRO A 23 0.62 -14.75 -6.53
N ILE A 24 1.49 -15.53 -5.91
CA ILE A 24 2.26 -15.08 -4.73
C ILE A 24 3.52 -14.34 -5.22
N LEU A 25 3.67 -13.07 -4.83
CA LEU A 25 4.91 -12.34 -5.08
C LEU A 25 6.08 -12.95 -4.30
N LYS A 26 7.24 -13.09 -4.96
CA LYS A 26 8.51 -13.46 -4.29
C LYS A 26 8.85 -12.51 -3.13
N GLN A 27 8.48 -11.24 -3.24
CA GLN A 27 8.72 -10.23 -2.20
C GLN A 27 7.43 -9.51 -1.84
N ALA A 28 6.66 -10.14 -0.96
CA ALA A 28 5.38 -9.64 -0.45
C ALA A 28 5.50 -8.34 0.36
N LYS A 29 6.67 -8.03 0.92
CA LYS A 29 6.89 -6.84 1.75
C LYS A 29 7.80 -5.86 1.04
N PHE A 30 7.30 -4.67 0.78
CA PHE A 30 8.04 -3.59 0.13
C PHE A 30 7.78 -2.25 0.81
N LYS A 31 8.62 -1.25 0.50
CA LYS A 31 8.51 0.10 1.05
C LYS A 31 8.20 1.05 -0.09
N ILE A 32 7.19 1.88 0.07
CA ILE A 32 6.86 2.92 -0.91
C ILE A 32 6.94 4.31 -0.29
N PRO A 33 7.22 5.35 -1.07
CA PRO A 33 7.09 6.73 -0.61
C PRO A 33 5.63 7.00 -0.24
N GLY A 34 5.36 7.55 0.94
CA GLY A 34 4.02 7.95 1.33
C GLY A 34 3.40 9.03 0.44
N THR A 35 4.24 9.75 -0.33
CA THR A 35 3.83 10.75 -1.33
C THR A 35 3.36 10.13 -2.65
N ASP A 36 3.56 8.83 -2.87
CA ASP A 36 3.01 8.15 -4.04
C ASP A 36 1.52 7.86 -3.84
N LYS A 37 0.80 7.88 -4.97
CA LYS A 37 -0.62 7.50 -5.04
C LYS A 37 -0.78 5.99 -4.98
N PHE A 38 -1.93 5.55 -4.45
CA PHE A 38 -2.28 4.14 -4.39
C PHE A 38 -2.42 3.51 -5.79
N ALA A 39 -2.84 4.29 -6.80
CA ALA A 39 -2.88 3.87 -8.20
C ALA A 39 -1.56 3.23 -8.67
N LYS A 40 -0.42 3.79 -8.24
CA LYS A 40 0.91 3.28 -8.60
C LYS A 40 1.16 1.90 -8.00
N VAL A 41 0.64 1.64 -6.80
CA VAL A 41 0.72 0.33 -6.15
C VAL A 41 -0.13 -0.69 -6.91
N ILE A 42 -1.35 -0.31 -7.30
CA ILE A 42 -2.24 -1.19 -8.09
C ILE A 42 -1.59 -1.53 -9.43
N ASP A 43 -1.08 -0.53 -10.15
CA ASP A 43 -0.41 -0.74 -11.44
C ASP A 43 0.84 -1.62 -11.31
N PHE A 44 1.64 -1.38 -10.26
CA PHE A 44 2.79 -2.24 -9.95
C PHE A 44 2.36 -3.69 -9.72
N LEU A 45 1.30 -3.93 -8.94
CA LEU A 45 0.80 -5.27 -8.67
C LEU A 45 0.25 -5.95 -9.93
N ARG A 46 -0.49 -5.23 -10.77
CA ARG A 46 -0.97 -5.76 -12.06
C ARG A 46 0.17 -6.22 -12.96
N ARG A 47 1.25 -5.43 -13.04
CA ARG A 47 2.45 -5.80 -13.81
C ARG A 47 3.18 -7.00 -13.22
N GLN A 48 3.32 -7.05 -11.90
CA GLN A 48 4.05 -8.15 -11.24
C GLN A 48 3.28 -9.47 -11.27
N LEU A 49 1.95 -9.40 -11.17
CA LEU A 49 1.08 -10.57 -11.14
C LEU A 49 0.60 -10.98 -12.53
N HIS A 50 0.89 -10.18 -13.56
CA HIS A 50 0.44 -10.38 -14.94
C HIS A 50 -1.08 -10.67 -15.03
N ARG A 51 -1.87 -9.92 -14.26
CA ARG A 51 -3.34 -10.05 -14.22
C ARG A 51 -4.03 -8.73 -14.55
N ASP A 52 -5.00 -8.81 -15.46
CA ASP A 52 -5.88 -7.69 -15.83
C ASP A 52 -6.91 -7.38 -14.73
N THR A 53 -7.50 -8.43 -14.14
CA THR A 53 -8.45 -8.31 -13.03
C THR A 53 -7.74 -8.57 -11.70
N LEU A 54 -7.64 -7.53 -10.89
CA LEU A 54 -6.95 -7.58 -9.60
C LEU A 54 -7.74 -6.76 -8.59
N PHE A 55 -8.20 -7.41 -7.52
CA PHE A 55 -8.93 -6.74 -6.45
C PHE A 55 -8.00 -6.51 -5.28
N VAL A 56 -7.70 -5.25 -4.98
CA VAL A 56 -6.77 -4.87 -3.91
C VAL A 56 -7.55 -4.31 -2.73
N TYR A 57 -7.43 -4.97 -1.59
CA TYR A 57 -8.05 -4.55 -0.34
C TYR A 57 -6.98 -4.14 0.66
N VAL A 58 -7.23 -3.05 1.37
CA VAL A 58 -6.44 -2.61 2.51
C VAL A 58 -7.01 -3.23 3.78
N ASN A 59 -6.14 -3.89 4.55
CA ASN A 59 -6.45 -4.54 5.82
C ASN A 59 -7.63 -5.52 5.77
N SER A 60 -7.85 -6.18 4.62
CA SER A 60 -9.02 -7.04 4.35
C SER A 60 -10.38 -6.36 4.59
N ALA A 61 -10.43 -5.02 4.59
CA ALA A 61 -11.62 -4.27 5.01
C ALA A 61 -12.25 -3.50 3.85
N PHE A 62 -11.45 -2.76 3.08
CA PHE A 62 -11.96 -1.89 2.01
C PHE A 62 -10.96 -1.72 0.87
N SER A 63 -11.45 -1.34 -0.31
CA SER A 63 -10.62 -0.94 -1.45
C SER A 63 -10.49 0.59 -1.44
N PRO A 64 -9.30 1.15 -1.19
CA PRO A 64 -9.09 2.60 -1.21
C PRO A 64 -9.22 3.17 -2.62
N ASN A 65 -9.37 4.50 -2.71
CA ASN A 65 -9.42 5.17 -4.01
C ASN A 65 -8.01 5.22 -4.62
N PRO A 66 -7.79 4.86 -5.90
CA PRO A 66 -6.49 4.97 -6.57
C PRO A 66 -5.84 6.36 -6.47
N ASP A 67 -6.63 7.43 -6.37
CA ASP A 67 -6.10 8.80 -6.23
C ASP A 67 -5.62 9.16 -4.82
N GLU A 68 -5.92 8.35 -3.81
CA GLU A 68 -5.45 8.59 -2.44
C GLU A 68 -3.94 8.36 -2.30
N LEU A 69 -3.34 9.14 -1.42
CA LEU A 69 -1.93 8.98 -1.06
C LEU A 69 -1.75 7.83 -0.08
N VAL A 70 -0.67 7.07 -0.25
CA VAL A 70 -0.42 5.93 0.63
C VAL A 70 -0.14 6.35 2.07
N ILE A 71 0.41 7.55 2.29
CA ILE A 71 0.55 8.09 3.65
C ILE A 71 -0.80 8.38 4.32
N ASP A 72 -1.79 8.80 3.54
CA ASP A 72 -3.11 9.15 4.06
C ASP A 72 -3.82 7.88 4.53
N LEU A 73 -3.82 6.85 3.68
CA LEU A 73 -4.26 5.50 4.01
C LEU A 73 -3.56 4.97 5.26
N TYR A 74 -2.24 5.13 5.35
CA TYR A 74 -1.47 4.69 6.52
C TYR A 74 -1.92 5.41 7.81
N ASN A 75 -2.13 6.73 7.76
CA ASN A 75 -2.56 7.52 8.90
C ASN A 75 -3.96 7.11 9.36
N ILE A 76 -4.90 6.93 8.42
CA ILE A 76 -6.26 6.46 8.70
C ILE A 76 -6.18 5.09 9.41
N LEU A 77 -5.47 4.12 8.81
CA LEU A 77 -5.36 2.78 9.39
C LEU A 77 -4.68 2.77 10.76
N THR A 78 -3.64 3.58 10.94
CA THR A 78 -2.96 3.71 12.23
C THR A 78 -3.91 4.24 13.29
N SER A 79 -4.75 5.22 12.94
CA SER A 79 -5.75 5.79 13.85
C SER A 79 -6.88 4.81 14.19
N TYR A 80 -7.38 4.04 13.22
CA TYR A 80 -8.52 3.13 13.43
C TYR A 80 -8.11 1.77 14.01
N PHE A 81 -6.99 1.19 13.58
CA PHE A 81 -6.62 -0.20 13.89
C PHE A 81 -5.46 -0.33 14.89
N HIS A 82 -4.91 0.78 15.42
CA HIS A 82 -3.76 0.77 16.35
C HIS A 82 -2.60 -0.15 15.87
N THR A 83 -2.42 -0.27 14.55
CA THR A 83 -1.43 -1.18 13.97
C THR A 83 -0.13 -0.45 13.70
N SER A 84 0.93 -0.84 14.42
CA SER A 84 2.27 -0.24 14.28
C SER A 84 3.11 -0.90 13.16
N LYS A 85 2.53 -1.86 12.42
CA LYS A 85 3.29 -2.78 11.55
C LYS A 85 3.29 -2.44 10.04
N GLY A 86 2.61 -1.39 9.61
CA GLY A 86 2.49 -1.01 8.19
C GLY A 86 1.10 -1.27 7.60
N ILE A 87 0.96 -1.04 6.28
CA ILE A 87 -0.27 -1.34 5.54
C ILE A 87 -0.26 -2.79 5.10
N SER A 88 -1.28 -3.56 5.47
CA SER A 88 -1.52 -4.90 4.92
C SER A 88 -2.42 -4.78 3.70
N LEU A 89 -2.00 -5.29 2.55
CA LEU A 89 -2.78 -5.37 1.34
C LEU A 89 -3.14 -6.81 1.06
N VAL A 90 -4.41 -7.08 0.79
CA VAL A 90 -4.88 -8.39 0.34
C VAL A 90 -5.28 -8.29 -1.10
N VAL A 91 -4.80 -9.23 -1.91
CA VAL A 91 -5.18 -9.33 -3.33
C VAL A 91 -5.89 -10.63 -3.63
N PHE A 92 -6.95 -10.53 -4.43
CA PHE A 92 -7.73 -11.64 -4.99
C PHE A 92 -7.68 -11.61 -6.51
#